data_AF-Q9UU80-F1
#
_entry.id   AF-Q9UU80-F1
#
_cell.length_a   1.000
_cell.length_b   1.000
_cell.length_c   1.000
_cell.angle_alpha   90.00
_cell.angle_beta   90.00
_cell.angle_gamma   90.00
#
_symmetry.space_group_name_H-M   'P 1'
#
loop_
_entity.id
_entity.type
_entity.pdbx_description
1 polymer ?
#
loop_
_entity_poly.entity_id
_entity_poly.type
_entity_poly.pdbx_seq_one_letter_code
_entity_poly.pdbx_strand_id
1 'polypeptide(L)'
;MSSLDEVAESRKQRLAELRKIKQLENKTRDSQEVQKNVIEHRNYDPEVQAPKMGFVEPPNMIESVEALSKEIEEKTKRKIEEQSSVPVEELDLVTLRPKKPTWDLERDLKERMRSLETQNQNAIAFYIQQLISERAHSTEKA
;
A
#
# COMPACT_ATOMS: atom_id res chain seq x y z
N MET A 1 -0.26 1.15 0.04
CA MET A 1 0.02 2.53 0.45
C MET A 1 -0.62 2.71 1.81
N SER A 2 0.13 2.53 2.90
CA SER A 2 -0.42 2.75 4.25
C SER A 2 -0.81 4.21 4.39
N SER A 3 -2.02 4.47 4.88
CA SER A 3 -2.56 5.83 5.02
C SER A 3 -1.74 6.64 6.04
N LEU A 4 -1.73 7.98 5.90
CA LEU A 4 -1.09 8.86 6.88
C LEU A 4 -1.69 8.66 8.28
N ASP A 5 -2.97 8.31 8.34
CA ASP A 5 -3.68 8.01 9.58
C ASP A 5 -3.14 6.73 10.24
N GLU A 6 -2.90 5.64 9.49
CA GLU A 6 -2.25 4.42 10.03
C GLU A 6 -0.84 4.70 10.58
N VAL A 7 -0.07 5.56 9.90
CA VAL A 7 1.26 5.98 10.37
C VAL A 7 1.14 6.82 11.66
N ALA A 8 0.12 7.67 11.75
CA ALA A 8 -0.15 8.45 12.95
C ALA A 8 -0.62 7.58 14.13
N GLU A 9 -1.48 6.59 13.88
CA GLU A 9 -1.95 5.64 14.89
C GLU A 9 -0.83 4.74 15.41
N SER A 10 -0.02 4.17 14.51
CA SER A 10 1.14 3.36 14.89
C SER A 10 2.17 4.18 15.70
N ARG A 11 2.39 5.46 15.35
CA ARG A 11 3.20 6.37 16.17
C ARG A 11 2.59 6.60 17.56
N LYS A 12 1.28 6.81 17.64
CA LYS A 12 0.56 7.02 18.91
C LYS A 12 0.66 5.79 19.81
N GLN A 13 0.47 4.59 19.26
CA GLN A 13 0.63 3.31 19.97
C GLN A 13 2.07 3.14 20.49
N ARG A 14 3.07 3.34 19.63
CA ARG A 14 4.49 3.29 20.01
C ARG A 14 4.83 4.27 21.13
N LEU A 15 4.31 5.50 21.07
CA LEU A 15 4.52 6.50 22.13
C LEU A 15 3.85 6.10 23.45
N ALA A 16 2.69 5.42 23.40
CA ALA A 16 2.03 4.90 24.60
C ALA A 16 2.85 3.77 25.23
N GLU A 17 3.39 2.85 24.44
CA GLU A 17 4.30 1.80 24.90
C GLU A 17 5.56 2.39 25.53
N LEU A 18 6.19 3.39 24.89
CA LEU A 18 7.37 4.07 25.43
C LEU A 18 7.06 4.80 26.74
N ARG A 19 5.86 5.39 26.89
CA ARG A 19 5.42 5.98 28.16
C ARG A 19 5.23 4.93 29.25
N LYS A 20 4.66 3.77 28.92
CA LYS A 20 4.50 2.64 29.86
C LYS A 20 5.86 2.12 30.32
N ILE A 21 6.81 1.95 29.40
CA ILE A 21 8.18 1.54 29.72
C ILE A 21 8.85 2.56 30.64
N LYS A 22 8.74 3.86 30.34
CA LYS A 22 9.29 4.93 31.19
C LYS A 22 8.66 4.97 32.58
N GLN A 23 7.36 4.72 32.70
CA GLN A 23 6.69 4.63 34.00
C GLN A 23 7.15 3.42 34.82
N LEU A 24 7.34 2.27 34.16
CA LEU A 24 7.90 1.08 34.80
C LEU A 24 9.32 1.35 35.30
N GLU A 25 10.15 2.00 34.48
CA GLU A 25 11.51 2.39 34.86
C GLU A 25 11.51 3.31 36.10
N ASN A 26 10.65 4.33 36.13
CA ASN A 26 10.52 5.22 37.29
C ASN A 26 10.08 4.46 38.55
N LYS A 27 9.15 3.50 38.45
CA LYS A 27 8.76 2.67 39.60
C LYS A 27 9.90 1.77 40.08
N THR A 28 10.69 1.22 39.16
CA THR A 28 11.85 0.39 39.54
C THR A 28 12.96 1.20 40.19
N ARG A 29 13.09 2.50 39.89
CA ARG A 29 14.10 3.37 40.53
C ARG A 29 13.86 3.56 42.04
N ASP A 30 12.61 3.50 42.50
CA ASP A 30 12.28 3.61 43.93
C ASP A 30 12.62 2.33 44.71
N SER A 31 12.72 1.17 44.03
CA SER A 31 13.15 -0.09 44.62
C SER A 31 14.65 -0.28 44.33
N GLN A 32 15.48 0.23 45.23
CA GLN A 32 16.93 0.12 45.18
C GLN A 32 17.39 -1.35 45.17
N GLU A 33 17.49 -2.00 44.01
CA GLU A 33 18.24 -3.25 43.83
C GLU A 33 18.42 -3.56 42.33
N VAL A 34 19.67 -3.47 41.86
CA VAL A 34 20.18 -3.96 40.56
C VAL A 34 19.57 -3.29 39.31
N GLN A 35 20.22 -2.19 38.95
CA GLN A 35 20.04 -1.35 37.77
C GLN A 35 20.16 -2.14 36.46
N LYS A 36 19.05 -2.73 35.99
CA LYS A 36 18.90 -3.11 34.57
C LYS A 36 17.97 -2.09 33.94
N ASN A 37 18.54 -1.05 33.35
CA ASN A 37 17.77 -0.04 32.61
C ASN A 37 17.01 -0.76 31.48
N VAL A 38 15.68 -0.82 31.60
CA VAL A 38 14.79 -1.49 30.62
C VAL A 38 14.86 -0.83 29.24
N ILE A 39 15.37 0.41 29.18
CA ILE A 39 15.55 1.16 27.94
C ILE A 39 16.99 0.95 27.44
N GLU A 40 17.12 0.21 26.34
CA GLU A 40 18.38 0.11 25.62
C GLU A 40 18.72 1.48 24.99
N HIS A 41 19.71 2.16 25.54
CA HIS A 41 20.27 3.37 24.96
C HIS A 41 21.04 3.01 23.68
N ARG A 42 20.37 3.01 22.54
CA ARG A 42 20.95 2.58 21.26
C ARG A 42 22.19 3.38 20.84
N ASN A 43 22.25 4.68 21.19
CA ASN A 43 23.32 5.59 20.78
C ASN A 43 24.05 6.29 21.93
N TYR A 44 23.72 6.00 23.19
CA TYR A 44 24.25 6.73 24.34
C TYR A 44 24.77 5.76 25.39
N ASP A 45 25.99 6.00 25.87
CA ASP A 45 26.53 5.27 27.00
C ASP A 45 26.27 6.08 28.28
N PRO A 46 25.37 5.62 29.18
CA PRO A 46 25.00 6.39 30.36
C PRO A 46 26.15 6.57 31.35
N GLU A 47 27.15 5.66 31.36
CA GLU A 47 28.30 5.75 32.26
C GLU A 47 29.29 6.82 31.80
N VAL A 48 29.57 6.88 30.49
CA VAL A 48 30.52 7.84 29.91
C VAL A 48 29.85 9.20 29.61
N GLN A 49 28.52 9.25 29.69
CA GLN A 49 27.70 10.38 29.23
C GLN A 49 28.03 10.84 27.81
N ALA A 50 28.50 9.91 26.97
CA ALA A 50 28.98 10.15 25.62
C ALA A 50 28.21 9.27 24.63
N PRO A 51 28.20 9.63 23.34
CA PRO A 51 27.72 8.72 22.31
C PRO A 51 28.50 7.40 22.40
N LYS A 52 27.79 6.26 22.33
CA LYS A 52 28.39 4.93 22.47
C LYS A 52 29.49 4.76 21.41
N MET A 53 30.75 4.73 21.86
CA MET A 53 31.91 4.55 20.99
C MET A 53 31.79 3.17 20.35
N GLY A 54 31.68 3.11 19.01
CA GLY A 54 31.36 1.87 18.30
C GLY A 54 30.43 2.03 17.10
N PHE A 55 29.84 3.22 16.87
CA PHE A 55 29.31 3.62 15.55
C PHE A 55 30.43 3.86 14.51
N VAL A 56 31.50 3.06 14.60
CA VAL A 56 32.59 2.98 13.61
C VAL A 56 32.18 2.07 12.46
N GLU A 57 31.13 1.26 12.61
CA GLU A 57 30.49 0.63 11.46
C GLU A 57 29.76 1.72 10.67
N PRO A 58 30.27 2.12 9.48
CA PRO A 58 29.51 3.02 8.63
C PRO A 58 28.14 2.40 8.39
N PRO A 59 27.06 3.19 8.33
CA PRO A 59 25.75 2.68 8.00
C PRO A 59 25.76 2.23 6.53
N ASN A 60 26.33 1.06 6.29
CA ASN A 60 26.29 0.34 5.02
C ASN A 60 24.93 -0.32 4.83
N MET A 61 23.91 0.12 5.58
CA MET A 61 22.54 -0.22 5.27
C MET A 61 22.29 0.35 3.89
N ILE A 62 22.13 -0.57 2.93
CA ILE A 62 22.20 -0.38 1.48
C ILE A 62 21.29 0.75 0.97
N GLU A 63 20.34 1.19 1.80
CA GLU A 63 19.35 2.20 1.48
C GLU A 63 19.23 3.18 2.65
N SER A 64 19.94 4.31 2.57
CA SER A 64 19.66 5.44 3.48
C SER A 64 18.23 5.93 3.23
N VAL A 65 17.56 6.42 4.27
CA VAL A 65 16.21 6.99 4.13
C VAL A 65 16.20 8.13 3.09
N GLU A 66 17.30 8.86 2.99
CA GLU A 66 17.50 9.92 1.99
C GLU A 66 17.57 9.38 0.56
N ALA A 67 18.20 8.21 0.35
CA ALA A 67 18.25 7.57 -0.97
C ALA A 67 16.86 7.07 -1.38
N LEU A 68 16.14 6.44 -0.45
CA LEU A 68 14.76 5.99 -0.68
C LEU A 68 13.81 7.15 -0.98
N SER A 69 13.92 8.25 -0.24
CA SER A 69 13.09 9.44 -0.50
C SER A 69 13.39 10.04 -1.87
N LYS A 70 14.68 10.12 -2.26
CA LYS A 70 15.08 10.59 -3.60
C LYS A 70 14.52 9.68 -4.70
N GLU A 71 14.57 8.36 -4.53
CA GLU A 71 14.01 7.43 -5.51
C GLU A 71 12.49 7.56 -5.63
N ILE A 72 11.78 7.77 -4.52
CA ILE A 72 10.33 8.02 -4.53
C ILE A 72 10.02 9.33 -5.25
N GLU A 73 10.76 10.40 -4.98
CA GLU A 73 10.61 11.68 -5.66
C GLU A 73 10.88 11.59 -7.17
N GLU A 74 11.89 10.84 -7.59
CA GLU A 74 12.15 10.60 -9.01
C GLU A 74 11.02 9.81 -9.67
N LYS A 75 10.51 8.76 -9.00
CA LYS A 75 9.37 7.97 -9.49
C LYS A 75 8.08 8.79 -9.59
N THR A 76 7.82 9.70 -8.64
CA THR A 76 6.63 10.56 -8.69
C THR A 76 6.76 11.61 -9.77
N LYS A 77 7.94 12.23 -9.95
CA LYS A 77 8.22 13.17 -11.05
C LYS A 77 8.00 12.53 -12.42
N ARG A 78 8.57 11.33 -12.64
CA ARG A 78 8.37 10.59 -13.90
C ARG A 78 6.89 10.31 -14.20
N LYS A 79 6.11 9.91 -13.20
CA LYS A 79 4.66 9.71 -13.37
C LYS A 79 3.92 11.00 -13.72
N ILE A 80 4.29 12.12 -13.12
CA ILE A 80 3.68 13.43 -13.42
C ILE A 80 4.04 13.86 -14.84
N GLU A 81 5.28 13.64 -15.28
CA GLU A 81 5.73 13.91 -16.65
C GLU A 81 5.03 13.02 -17.68
N GLU A 82 4.87 11.72 -17.39
CA GLU A 82 4.09 10.81 -18.23
C GLU A 82 2.63 11.28 -18.33
N GLN A 83 2.02 11.66 -17.20
CA GLN A 83 0.63 12.15 -17.16
C GLN A 83 0.44 13.48 -17.88
N SER A 84 1.43 14.39 -17.84
CA SER A 84 1.36 15.67 -18.55
C SER A 84 1.63 15.54 -20.04
N SER A 85 2.39 14.52 -20.45
CA SER A 85 2.65 14.22 -21.86
C SER A 85 1.45 13.64 -22.58
N VAL A 86 0.55 12.96 -21.84
CA VAL A 86 -0.76 12.59 -22.39
C VAL A 86 -1.49 13.91 -22.66
N PRO A 87 -1.79 14.26 -23.92
CA PRO A 87 -2.54 15.47 -24.20
C PRO A 87 -3.82 15.37 -23.38
N VAL A 88 -4.02 16.36 -22.50
CA VAL A 88 -5.28 16.51 -21.78
C VAL A 88 -6.30 16.76 -22.88
N GLU A 89 -6.94 15.69 -23.34
CA GLU A 89 -8.16 15.82 -24.13
C GLU A 89 -9.06 16.66 -23.24
N GLU A 90 -9.23 17.94 -23.64
CA GLU A 90 -9.95 18.93 -22.86
C GLU A 90 -11.28 18.29 -22.48
N LEU A 91 -11.43 17.98 -21.19
CA LEU A 91 -12.54 17.20 -20.70
C LEU A 91 -13.81 18.00 -20.97
N ASP A 92 -14.53 17.66 -22.04
CA ASP A 92 -15.75 18.34 -22.42
C ASP A 92 -16.82 18.09 -21.35
N LEU A 93 -16.95 19.06 -20.44
CA LEU A 93 -17.89 19.03 -19.33
C LEU A 93 -19.35 18.93 -19.80
N VAL A 94 -19.63 19.32 -21.04
CA VAL A 94 -20.98 19.27 -21.62
C VAL A 94 -21.30 17.85 -22.08
N THR A 95 -20.32 17.13 -22.62
CA THR A 95 -20.49 15.73 -23.03
C THR A 95 -20.42 14.75 -21.86
N LEU A 96 -19.77 15.14 -20.76
CA LEU A 96 -19.71 14.36 -19.51
C LEU A 96 -21.09 14.29 -18.84
N ARG A 97 -21.88 13.30 -19.24
CA ARG A 97 -23.15 12.96 -18.60
C ARG A 97 -22.94 12.58 -17.13
N PRO A 98 -23.88 12.91 -16.22
CA PRO A 98 -23.84 12.40 -14.86
C PRO A 98 -23.80 10.87 -14.87
N LYS A 99 -22.95 10.29 -14.04
CA LYS A 99 -22.80 8.84 -13.93
C LYS A 99 -24.04 8.23 -13.27
N LYS A 100 -24.35 6.98 -13.61
CA LYS A 100 -25.44 6.22 -12.99
C LYS A 100 -25.14 6.01 -11.49
N PRO A 101 -26.15 5.99 -10.60
CA PRO A 101 -25.91 5.78 -9.17
C PRO A 101 -25.24 4.43 -8.85
N THR A 102 -25.49 3.39 -9.65
CA THR A 102 -24.90 2.05 -9.50
C THR A 102 -23.53 1.89 -10.15
N TRP A 103 -22.99 2.92 -10.80
CA TRP A 103 -21.77 2.82 -11.61
C TRP A 103 -20.55 2.32 -10.81
N ASP A 104 -20.54 2.62 -9.51
CA ASP A 104 -19.48 2.25 -8.61
C ASP A 104 -19.48 0.74 -8.32
N LEU A 105 -20.67 0.17 -8.08
CA LEU A 105 -20.85 -1.28 -7.94
C LEU A 105 -20.50 -2.01 -9.23
N GLU A 106 -20.87 -1.44 -10.38
CA GLU A 106 -20.54 -1.99 -11.70
C GLU A 106 -19.02 -2.03 -11.92
N ARG A 107 -18.27 -1.02 -11.45
CA ARG A 107 -16.82 -0.98 -11.54
C ARG A 107 -16.16 -2.07 -10.70
N ASP A 108 -16.54 -2.18 -9.44
CA ASP A 108 -15.96 -3.17 -8.52
C ASP A 108 -16.31 -4.59 -8.95
N LEU A 109 -17.55 -4.81 -9.42
CA LEU A 109 -17.97 -6.10 -9.99
C LEU A 109 -17.14 -6.43 -11.23
N LYS A 110 -16.93 -5.46 -12.13
CA LYS A 110 -16.10 -5.65 -13.33
C LYS A 110 -14.69 -6.09 -12.98
N GLU A 111 -14.07 -5.49 -11.96
CA GLU A 111 -12.74 -5.88 -11.50
C GLU A 111 -12.70 -7.33 -10.99
N ARG A 112 -13.68 -7.72 -10.18
CA ARG A 112 -13.79 -9.09 -9.65
C ARG A 112 -14.07 -10.11 -10.76
N MET A 113 -14.84 -9.74 -11.78
CA MET A 113 -15.20 -10.61 -12.90
C MET A 113 -14.07 -10.78 -13.93
N ARG A 114 -12.97 -10.00 -13.86
CA ARG A 114 -11.86 -10.09 -14.84
C ARG A 114 -11.27 -11.50 -14.94
N SER A 115 -11.15 -12.23 -13.83
CA SER A 115 -10.62 -13.60 -13.86
C SER A 115 -11.57 -14.59 -14.54
N LEU A 116 -12.88 -14.35 -14.46
CA LEU A 116 -13.92 -15.20 -15.01
C LEU A 116 -14.26 -14.89 -16.47
N GLU A 117 -13.85 -13.73 -16.97
CA GLU A 117 -14.13 -13.25 -18.32
C GLU A 117 -13.69 -14.26 -19.41
N THR A 118 -12.52 -14.89 -19.26
CA THR A 118 -12.05 -15.92 -20.21
C THR A 118 -12.97 -17.13 -20.23
N GLN A 119 -13.44 -17.60 -19.06
CA GLN A 119 -14.37 -18.72 -18.99
C GLN A 119 -15.73 -18.35 -19.57
N ASN A 120 -16.20 -17.13 -19.32
CA ASN A 120 -17.44 -16.60 -19.91
C ASN A 120 -17.34 -16.55 -21.43
N GLN A 121 -16.23 -16.08 -22.00
CA GLN A 121 -16.02 -16.04 -23.45
C GLN A 121 -16.01 -17.44 -24.07
N ASN A 122 -15.36 -18.41 -23.42
CA ASN A 122 -15.38 -19.80 -23.86
C ASN A 122 -16.80 -20.40 -23.82
N ALA A 123 -17.56 -20.12 -22.76
CA ALA A 123 -18.94 -20.56 -22.63
C ALA A 123 -19.84 -19.93 -23.70
N ILE A 124 -19.70 -18.63 -23.96
CA ILE A 124 -20.41 -17.93 -25.04
C ILE A 124 -20.08 -18.58 -26.39
N ALA A 125 -18.80 -18.85 -26.67
CA ALA A 125 -18.39 -19.51 -27.90
C ALA A 125 -19.00 -20.92 -28.03
N PHE A 126 -19.03 -21.70 -26.95
CA PHE A 126 -19.67 -23.01 -26.91
C PHE A 126 -21.17 -22.92 -27.23
N TYR A 127 -21.91 -22.01 -26.59
CA TYR A 127 -23.33 -21.83 -26.86
C TYR A 127 -23.60 -21.37 -28.29
N ILE A 128 -22.77 -20.49 -28.84
CA ILE A 128 -22.90 -20.06 -30.25
C ILE A 128 -22.70 -21.25 -31.19
N GLN A 129 -21.69 -22.10 -30.97
CA GLN A 129 -21.47 -23.31 -31.77
C GLN A 129 -22.67 -24.26 -31.69
N GLN A 130 -23.20 -24.48 -30.49
CA GLN A 130 -24.38 -25.31 -30.28
C GLN A 130 -25.59 -24.75 -31.06
N LEU A 131 -25.89 -23.46 -30.91
CA LEU A 131 -27.00 -22.81 -31.61
C LEU A 131 -26.87 -22.90 -33.15
N ILE A 132 -25.66 -22.77 -33.69
CA ILE A 132 -25.40 -22.93 -35.13
C ILE A 132 -25.68 -24.38 -35.58
N SER A 133 -25.23 -25.38 -34.79
CA SER A 133 -25.47 -26.79 -35.11
C SER A 133 -26.96 -27.16 -35.07
N GLU A 134 -27.69 -26.68 -34.07
CA GLU A 134 -29.14 -26.89 -33.94
C GLU A 134 -29.91 -26.25 -35.10
N ARG A 135 -29.48 -25.05 -35.53
CA ARG A 135 -30.05 -24.39 -36.70
C ARG A 135 -29.76 -25.14 -38.00
N ALA A 136 -28.55 -25.67 -38.18
CA ALA A 136 -28.22 -26.48 -39.35
C ALA A 136 -29.06 -27.76 -39.41
N HIS A 137 -29.21 -28.44 -38.27
CA HIS A 137 -30.05 -29.64 -38.18
C HIS A 137 -31.54 -29.36 -38.38
N SER A 138 -32.05 -28.21 -37.92
CA SER A 138 -33.45 -27.85 -38.14
C SER A 138 -33.73 -27.50 -39.61
N THR A 139 -32.76 -26.89 -40.31
CA THR A 139 -32.87 -26.65 -41.75
C THR A 139 -32.76 -27.92 -42.59
N GLU A 140 -32.05 -28.95 -42.12
CA GLU A 140 -31.91 -30.22 -42.82
C GLU A 140 -33.15 -31.13 -42.64
N LYS A 141 -33.87 -30.99 -41.52
CA LYS A 141 -35.10 -31.74 -41.24
C LYS A 141 -36.36 -31.13 -41.87
N ALA A 142 -36.31 -29.85 -42.26
CA ALA A 142 -37.42 -29.13 -42.88
C ALA A 142 -37.42 -29.32 -44.41
#